data_AF-A0A081AVG6-F1
#
_entry.id   AF-A0A081AVG6-F1
#
_cell.length_a   1.000
_cell.length_b   1.000
_cell.length_c   1.000
_cell.angle_alpha   90.00
_cell.angle_beta   90.00
_cell.angle_gamma   90.00
#
_symmetry.space_group_name_H-M   'P 1'
#
loop_
_entity.id
_entity.type
_entity.pdbx_description
1 polymer ?
#
loop_
_entity_poly.entity_id
_entity_poly.type
_entity_poly.pdbx_seq_one_letter_code
_entity_poly.pdbx_strand_id
1 'polypeptide(L)'
;MYAWYFPKGAFRASKYNRGHRHFWSSAIVWTDNTNPDNSTILGVSMSGSKGYVKKPSPKTKYIEKGTTLKLDSYIGFWLSNQALRLTKKSGGTQDLVTWEQLTDEARDALSKFDFDADTSDAIFFSSGATVVMPLEDGVFTSILEESYPFK
;
A
#
# COMPACT_ATOMS: atom_id res chain seq x y z
N MET A 1 9.33 1.52 2.90
CA MET A 1 7.94 1.25 2.48
C MET A 1 7.03 1.62 3.64
N TYR A 2 5.87 2.20 3.38
CA TYR A 2 4.82 2.47 4.37
C TYR A 2 3.66 1.52 4.10
N ALA A 3 3.07 0.98 5.16
CA ALA A 3 1.95 0.07 5.08
C ALA A 3 0.84 0.49 6.06
N TRP A 4 -0.40 0.33 5.64
CA TRP A 4 -1.60 0.61 6.43
C TRP A 4 -2.48 -0.63 6.43
N TYR A 5 -2.87 -1.05 7.64
CA TYR A 5 -3.85 -2.09 7.84
C TYR A 5 -5.24 -1.51 8.00
N PHE A 6 -6.21 -2.13 7.33
CA PHE A 6 -7.62 -1.86 7.49
C PHE A 6 -8.32 -3.17 7.88
N PRO A 7 -9.26 -3.14 8.85
CA PRO A 7 -10.01 -4.33 9.23
C PRO A 7 -10.84 -4.96 8.09
N LYS A 8 -11.15 -4.17 7.05
CA LYS A 8 -11.89 -4.59 5.86
C LYS A 8 -11.37 -3.89 4.61
N GLY A 9 -11.32 -4.62 3.50
CA GLY A 9 -11.05 -4.10 2.16
C GLY A 9 -12.34 -3.98 1.36
N ALA A 10 -12.53 -2.89 0.64
CA ALA A 10 -13.70 -2.69 -0.20
C ALA A 10 -13.46 -3.14 -1.65
N PHE A 11 -14.44 -3.81 -2.23
CA PHE A 11 -14.49 -4.16 -3.65
C PHE A 11 -15.80 -3.71 -4.27
N ARG A 12 -15.70 -2.90 -5.32
CA ARG A 12 -16.89 -2.44 -6.04
C ARG A 12 -17.26 -3.40 -7.17
N ALA A 13 -18.26 -4.24 -6.94
CA ALA A 13 -18.81 -5.19 -7.90
C ALA A 13 -20.23 -4.81 -8.32
N SER A 14 -20.39 -4.07 -9.43
CA SER A 14 -21.72 -3.68 -9.92
C SER A 14 -22.53 -2.85 -8.88
N LYS A 15 -23.86 -3.00 -8.85
CA LYS A 15 -24.79 -2.33 -7.90
C LYS A 15 -24.64 -2.75 -6.44
N TYR A 16 -23.75 -3.72 -6.14
CA TYR A 16 -23.51 -4.23 -4.80
C TYR A 16 -22.08 -3.87 -4.36
N ASN A 17 -21.95 -3.17 -3.24
CA ASN A 17 -20.65 -3.03 -2.59
C ASN A 17 -20.33 -4.38 -1.91
N ARG A 18 -19.22 -5.00 -2.31
CA ARG A 18 -18.66 -6.18 -1.65
C ARG A 18 -17.34 -5.80 -0.99
N GLY A 19 -16.72 -6.75 -0.31
CA GLY A 19 -15.44 -6.57 0.33
C GLY A 19 -14.96 -7.88 0.92
N HIS A 20 -13.84 -7.80 1.63
CA HIS A 20 -13.26 -8.93 2.36
C HIS A 20 -12.74 -8.45 3.70
N ARG A 21 -12.60 -9.38 4.65
CA ARG A 21 -11.90 -9.10 5.90
C ARG A 21 -10.41 -8.92 5.61
N HIS A 22 -9.77 -8.04 6.39
CA HIS A 22 -8.36 -7.69 6.28
C HIS A 22 -8.01 -7.00 4.96
N PHE A 23 -7.32 -5.86 5.03
CA PHE A 23 -6.80 -5.23 3.84
C PHE A 23 -5.53 -4.48 4.18
N TRP A 24 -4.49 -4.76 3.40
CA TRP A 24 -3.24 -4.04 3.46
C TRP A 24 -3.13 -3.11 2.27
N SER A 25 -2.75 -1.87 2.57
CA SER A 25 -2.37 -0.89 1.57
C SER A 25 -0.94 -0.46 1.81
N SER A 26 -0.20 -0.16 0.76
CA SER A 26 1.21 0.19 0.89
C SER A 26 1.65 1.22 -0.14
N ALA A 27 2.62 2.02 0.26
CA ALA A 27 3.31 2.96 -0.61
C ALA A 27 4.82 2.86 -0.39
N ILE A 28 5.58 2.91 -1.47
CA ILE A 28 7.03 2.96 -1.46
C ILE A 28 7.43 4.34 -1.93
N VAL A 29 8.22 5.02 -1.11
CA VAL A 29 8.88 6.27 -1.48
C VAL A 29 10.30 5.92 -1.88
N TRP A 30 10.67 6.25 -3.11
CA TRP A 30 12.01 6.03 -3.65
C TRP A 30 12.78 7.32 -3.54
N THR A 31 13.93 7.25 -2.89
CA THR A 31 14.79 8.39 -2.58
C THR A 31 16.15 8.26 -3.24
N ASP A 32 16.84 9.39 -3.40
CA ASP A 32 18.21 9.47 -3.93
C ASP A 32 19.30 9.09 -2.91
N ASN A 33 18.99 9.18 -1.62
CA ASN A 33 19.93 9.03 -0.53
C ASN A 33 19.29 8.25 0.63
N THR A 34 20.11 7.53 1.37
CA THR A 34 19.74 6.85 2.62
C THR A 34 19.72 7.80 3.81
N ASN A 35 20.36 8.97 3.71
CA ASN A 35 20.32 9.99 4.75
C ASN A 35 18.96 10.73 4.75
N PRO A 36 18.14 10.63 5.82
CA PRO A 36 16.82 11.26 5.87
C PRO A 36 16.85 12.79 5.88
N ASP A 37 17.93 13.41 6.36
CA ASP A 37 18.04 14.86 6.47
C ASP A 37 18.37 15.54 5.13
N ASN A 38 18.89 14.77 4.18
CA ASN A 38 19.30 15.27 2.87
C ASN A 38 18.93 14.29 1.78
N SER A 39 17.63 14.14 1.57
CA SER A 39 17.11 13.29 0.53
C SER A 39 15.93 13.90 -0.22
N THR A 40 15.86 13.62 -1.51
CA THR A 40 14.77 14.00 -2.40
C THR A 40 13.95 12.80 -2.85
N ILE A 41 12.64 13.01 -2.97
CA ILE A 41 11.72 11.99 -3.49
C ILE A 41 11.90 11.90 -5.00
N LEU A 42 12.48 10.79 -5.46
CA LEU A 42 12.66 10.49 -6.89
C LEU A 42 11.41 9.84 -7.49
N GLY A 43 10.67 9.06 -6.70
CA GLY A 43 9.58 8.25 -7.21
C GLY A 43 8.66 7.76 -6.10
N VAL A 44 7.47 7.34 -6.50
CA VAL A 44 6.51 6.70 -5.60
C VAL A 44 5.83 5.54 -6.29
N SER A 45 5.70 4.43 -5.57
CA SER A 45 4.92 3.27 -5.99
C SER A 45 3.83 3.00 -4.96
N MET A 46 2.61 2.69 -5.41
CA MET A 46 1.43 2.64 -4.55
C MET A 46 0.60 1.40 -4.86
N SER A 47 0.03 0.75 -3.85
CA SER A 47 -0.91 -0.35 -4.03
C SER A 47 -2.12 0.12 -4.85
N GLY A 48 -2.26 -0.36 -6.09
CA GLY A 48 -3.35 -0.05 -6.99
C GLY A 48 -4.49 -1.08 -6.90
N SER A 49 -5.59 -0.83 -7.61
CA SER A 49 -6.69 -1.81 -7.69
C SER A 49 -6.25 -3.14 -8.33
N LYS A 50 -5.19 -3.09 -9.15
CA LYS A 50 -4.47 -4.23 -9.72
C LYS A 50 -2.97 -3.93 -9.67
N GLY A 51 -2.21 -4.70 -8.88
CA GLY A 51 -0.77 -4.53 -8.72
C GLY A 51 -0.37 -3.14 -8.17
N TYR A 52 0.86 -2.71 -8.45
CA TYR A 52 1.36 -1.40 -8.03
C TYR A 52 1.29 -0.35 -9.14
N VAL A 53 0.79 0.83 -8.79
CA VAL A 53 0.87 2.04 -9.62
C VAL A 53 2.21 2.71 -9.38
N LYS A 54 3.01 2.85 -10.45
CA LYS A 54 4.36 3.42 -10.41
C LYS A 54 4.33 4.86 -10.93
N LYS A 55 4.97 5.78 -10.21
CA LYS A 55 5.08 7.19 -10.58
C LYS A 55 6.51 7.69 -10.35
N PRO A 56 7.36 7.68 -11.39
CA PRO A 56 8.61 8.43 -11.32
C PRO A 56 8.30 9.94 -11.25
N SER A 57 9.15 10.68 -10.54
CA SER A 57 9.12 12.14 -10.41
C SER A 57 7.74 12.71 -10.05
N PRO A 58 7.19 12.40 -8.86
CA PRO A 58 5.90 12.90 -8.44
C PRO A 58 5.87 14.43 -8.43
N LYS A 59 4.81 15.02 -8.99
CA LYS A 59 4.65 16.48 -9.06
C LYS A 59 4.56 17.09 -7.66
N THR A 60 5.19 18.25 -7.47
CA THR A 60 5.21 19.01 -6.20
C THR A 60 3.83 19.25 -5.58
N LYS A 61 2.77 19.40 -6.39
CA LYS A 61 1.39 19.54 -5.89
C LYS A 61 0.90 18.36 -5.04
N TYR A 62 1.55 17.20 -5.15
CA TYR A 62 1.28 15.99 -4.37
C TYR A 62 2.25 15.82 -3.18
N ILE A 63 3.16 16.76 -2.97
CA ILE A 63 4.14 16.74 -1.89
C ILE A 63 3.88 17.96 -1.01
N GLU A 64 3.63 17.71 0.26
CA GLU A 64 3.46 18.72 1.30
C GLU A 64 4.82 19.06 1.91
N LYS A 65 5.14 20.37 1.95
CA LYS A 65 6.39 20.93 2.50
C LYS A 65 7.69 20.29 1.93
N GLY A 66 7.62 19.73 0.73
CA GLY A 66 8.79 19.10 0.07
C GLY A 66 9.15 17.69 0.57
N THR A 67 8.59 17.23 1.68
CA THR A 67 9.01 15.97 2.33
C THR A 67 7.89 14.94 2.47
N THR A 68 6.62 15.36 2.43
CA THR A 68 5.49 14.48 2.77
C THR A 68 4.62 14.21 1.54
N LEU A 69 4.58 12.96 1.07
CA LEU A 69 3.70 12.54 -0.02
C LEU A 69 2.23 12.51 0.43
N LYS A 70 1.35 13.13 -0.36
CA LYS A 70 -0.10 13.13 -0.12
C LYS A 70 -0.78 11.99 -0.86
N LEU A 71 -1.36 11.07 -0.09
CA LEU A 71 -2.03 9.87 -0.58
C LEU A 71 -3.52 9.90 -0.23
N ASP A 72 -4.33 9.30 -1.09
CA ASP A 72 -5.77 9.11 -0.91
C ASP A 72 -6.10 7.64 -1.10
N SER A 73 -6.80 7.06 -0.13
CA SER A 73 -7.37 5.72 -0.25
C SER A 73 -8.72 5.83 -0.96
N TYR A 74 -8.83 5.20 -2.13
CA TYR A 74 -9.99 5.34 -2.99
C TYR A 74 -10.47 3.99 -3.52
N ILE A 75 -11.72 3.97 -3.96
CA ILE A 75 -12.32 2.85 -4.68
C ILE A 75 -12.76 3.41 -6.03
N GLY A 76 -12.38 2.72 -7.11
CA GLY A 76 -12.80 3.06 -8.48
C GLY A 76 -14.30 2.82 -8.72
N PHE A 77 -14.75 3.11 -9.95
CA PHE A 77 -16.18 3.09 -10.28
C PHE A 77 -16.73 1.69 -10.64
N TRP A 78 -15.91 0.83 -11.26
CA TRP A 78 -16.35 -0.49 -11.75
C TRP A 78 -15.26 -1.55 -11.61
N LEU A 79 -15.59 -2.69 -10.99
CA LEU A 79 -14.70 -3.84 -10.74
C LEU A 79 -13.33 -3.44 -10.18
N SER A 80 -13.34 -2.61 -9.14
CA SER A 80 -12.12 -2.07 -8.54
C SER A 80 -12.02 -2.41 -7.07
N ASN A 81 -10.86 -2.93 -6.67
CA ASN A 81 -10.43 -2.99 -5.28
C ASN A 81 -10.08 -1.60 -4.77
N GLN A 82 -10.15 -1.43 -3.45
CA GLN A 82 -9.57 -0.30 -2.74
C GLN A 82 -8.08 -0.15 -3.11
N ALA A 83 -7.63 1.08 -3.28
CA ALA A 83 -6.32 1.40 -3.81
C ALA A 83 -5.83 2.75 -3.27
N LEU A 84 -4.54 3.03 -3.47
CA LEU A 84 -3.94 4.33 -3.22
C LEU A 84 -3.73 5.11 -4.50
N ARG A 85 -3.88 6.43 -4.39
CA ARG A 85 -3.50 7.38 -5.42
C ARG A 85 -2.90 8.64 -4.81
N LEU A 86 -2.13 9.35 -5.62
CA LEU A 86 -1.70 10.70 -5.28
C LEU A 86 -2.88 11.67 -5.23
N THR A 87 -2.88 12.57 -4.25
CA THR A 87 -3.93 13.56 -4.07
C THR A 87 -3.37 14.96 -3.80
N LYS A 88 -4.16 15.97 -4.14
CA LYS A 88 -3.86 17.36 -3.79
C LYS A 88 -4.32 17.73 -2.38
N LYS A 89 -5.27 16.99 -1.83
CA LYS A 89 -5.85 17.24 -0.50
C LYS A 89 -4.83 16.87 0.57
N SER A 90 -4.65 17.73 1.57
CA SER A 90 -3.88 17.36 2.77
C SER A 90 -4.65 16.28 3.53
N GLY A 91 -3.90 15.29 4.02
CA GLY A 91 -4.42 14.20 4.84
C GLY A 91 -4.02 14.39 6.31
N GLY A 92 -4.13 13.30 7.08
CA GLY A 92 -3.56 13.20 8.42
C GLY A 92 -2.34 12.27 8.45
N THR A 93 -1.54 12.38 9.50
CA THR A 93 -0.48 11.42 9.82
C THR A 93 -0.97 10.39 10.83
N GLN A 94 -0.26 9.28 10.93
CA GLN A 94 -0.48 8.22 11.91
C GLN A 94 0.81 8.02 12.67
N ASP A 95 0.73 7.51 13.89
CA ASP A 95 1.92 7.14 14.65
C ASP A 95 2.63 5.99 13.92
N LEU A 96 3.90 6.24 13.59
CA LEU A 96 4.72 5.30 12.83
C LEU A 96 5.41 4.34 13.80
N VAL A 97 5.28 3.05 13.52
CA VAL A 97 6.15 2.00 14.04
C VAL A 97 6.86 1.34 12.87
N THR A 98 8.19 1.26 12.92
CA THR A 98 8.97 0.57 11.88
C THR A 98 9.00 -0.93 12.15
N TRP A 99 9.28 -1.73 11.12
CA TRP A 99 9.39 -3.18 11.26
C TRP A 99 10.43 -3.57 12.31
N GLU A 100 11.55 -2.85 12.37
CA GLU A 100 12.66 -3.06 13.30
C GLU A 100 12.34 -2.63 14.73
N GLN A 101 11.31 -1.80 14.93
CA GLN A 101 10.84 -1.38 16.25
C GLN A 101 9.84 -2.36 16.86
N LEU A 102 9.29 -3.29 16.07
CA LEU A 102 8.36 -4.31 16.55
C LEU A 102 9.09 -5.36 17.39
N THR A 103 8.39 -5.91 18.38
CA THR A 103 8.88 -7.06 19.14
C THR A 103 8.96 -8.30 18.24
N ASP A 104 9.73 -9.29 18.65
CA ASP A 104 9.84 -10.56 17.92
C ASP A 104 8.47 -11.24 17.80
N GLU A 105 7.64 -11.18 18.84
CA GLU A 105 6.29 -11.74 18.83
C GLU A 105 5.37 -11.01 17.85
N ALA A 106 5.50 -9.69 17.74
CA ALA A 106 4.70 -8.90 16.80
C ALA A 106 5.10 -9.20 15.35
N ARG A 107 6.40 -9.32 15.06
CA ARG A 107 6.89 -9.73 13.74
C ARG A 107 6.44 -11.16 13.40
N ASP A 108 6.58 -12.08 14.35
CA ASP A 108 6.17 -13.48 14.18
C ASP A 108 4.65 -13.60 13.90
N ALA A 109 3.84 -12.87 14.66
CA ALA A 109 2.40 -12.83 14.46
C ALA A 109 2.03 -12.25 13.08
N LEU A 110 2.66 -11.14 12.67
CA LEU A 110 2.39 -10.52 11.37
C LEU A 110 2.83 -11.38 10.18
N SER A 111 3.88 -12.19 10.33
CA SER A 111 4.36 -13.11 9.29
C SER A 111 3.57 -14.41 9.20
N LYS A 112 3.03 -14.91 10.32
CA LYS A 112 2.33 -16.21 10.35
C LYS A 112 0.82 -16.11 10.25
N PHE A 113 0.24 -14.95 10.53
CA PHE A 113 -1.21 -14.79 10.53
C PHE A 113 -1.79 -14.94 9.12
N ASP A 114 -2.80 -15.80 9.00
CA ASP A 114 -3.53 -15.99 7.75
C ASP A 114 -4.54 -14.84 7.56
N PHE A 115 -4.13 -13.82 6.80
CA PHE A 115 -5.00 -12.71 6.43
C PHE A 115 -5.98 -13.07 5.30
N ASP A 116 -5.84 -14.23 4.66
CA ASP A 116 -6.64 -14.70 3.53
C ASP A 116 -7.80 -15.63 3.95
N ALA A 117 -7.82 -16.05 5.22
CA ALA A 117 -8.75 -17.07 5.76
C ALA A 117 -10.24 -16.85 5.48
N ASP A 118 -10.68 -15.61 5.23
CA ASP A 118 -12.08 -15.23 5.00
C ASP A 118 -12.37 -14.77 3.55
N THR A 119 -11.48 -15.04 2.59
CA THR A 119 -11.68 -14.67 1.19
C THR A 119 -12.59 -15.62 0.42
N SER A 120 -13.42 -16.46 1.06
CA SER A 120 -14.36 -17.35 0.35
C SER A 120 -15.36 -16.62 -0.59
N ASP A 121 -15.62 -15.33 -0.38
CA ASP A 121 -16.38 -14.48 -1.31
C ASP A 121 -15.58 -14.05 -2.56
N ALA A 122 -14.31 -14.44 -2.65
CA ALA A 122 -13.34 -14.11 -3.70
C ALA A 122 -13.52 -14.82 -5.03
N ILE A 123 -14.48 -15.74 -5.14
CA ILE A 123 -14.81 -16.43 -6.40
C ILE A 123 -15.17 -15.41 -7.51
N PHE A 124 -15.49 -14.15 -7.15
CA PHE A 124 -15.74 -13.04 -8.08
C PHE A 124 -14.61 -12.02 -8.21
N PHE A 125 -13.52 -12.12 -7.44
CA PHE A 125 -12.33 -11.31 -7.67
C PHE A 125 -11.59 -11.94 -8.86
N SER A 126 -11.54 -11.24 -10.00
CA SER A 126 -10.75 -11.66 -11.17
C SER A 126 -9.22 -11.60 -10.94
N SER A 127 -8.80 -11.64 -9.68
CA SER A 127 -7.46 -11.79 -9.18
C SER A 127 -7.60 -12.52 -7.86
N GLY A 128 -7.06 -13.73 -7.72
CA GLY A 128 -6.86 -14.38 -6.42
C GLY A 128 -5.88 -13.57 -5.58
N ALA A 129 -6.32 -12.39 -5.15
CA ALA A 129 -5.54 -11.43 -4.43
C ALA A 129 -5.49 -11.90 -2.98
N THR A 130 -4.53 -12.79 -2.70
CA THR A 130 -4.15 -13.14 -1.34
C THR A 130 -3.84 -11.85 -0.60
N VAL A 131 -4.49 -11.64 0.54
CA VAL A 131 -4.16 -10.52 1.42
C VAL A 131 -2.88 -10.91 2.14
N VAL A 132 -1.77 -10.26 1.82
CA VAL A 132 -0.46 -10.57 2.43
C VAL A 132 0.11 -9.33 3.10
N MET A 133 0.81 -9.54 4.21
CA MET A 133 1.48 -8.48 4.94
C MET A 133 2.67 -7.95 4.11
N PRO A 134 2.68 -6.67 3.69
CA PRO A 134 3.59 -6.18 2.65
C PRO A 134 5.05 -6.00 3.10
N LEU A 135 5.33 -6.07 4.41
CA LEU A 135 6.67 -5.95 4.98
C LEU A 135 7.27 -7.30 5.39
N GLU A 136 6.58 -8.42 5.15
CA GLU A 136 7.14 -9.75 5.33
C GLU A 136 8.32 -9.95 4.35
N ASP A 137 9.47 -10.46 4.81
CA ASP A 137 10.75 -10.43 4.08
C ASP A 137 10.67 -10.83 2.58
N GLY A 138 10.04 -11.97 2.27
CA GLY A 138 9.90 -12.46 0.90
C GLY A 138 8.96 -11.61 0.04
N VAL A 139 7.91 -11.09 0.66
CA VAL A 139 6.87 -10.28 0.03
C VAL A 139 7.38 -8.86 -0.20
N PHE A 140 8.08 -8.30 0.79
CA PHE A 140 8.71 -6.99 0.75
C PHE A 140 9.67 -6.87 -0.43
N THR A 141 10.58 -7.84 -0.58
CA THR A 141 11.58 -7.85 -1.66
C THR A 141 10.91 -7.95 -3.03
N SER A 142 9.94 -8.86 -3.17
CA SER A 142 9.15 -9.00 -4.40
C SER A 142 8.41 -7.70 -4.77
N ILE A 143 7.78 -7.05 -3.78
CA ILE A 143 7.11 -5.77 -4.00
C ILE A 143 8.10 -4.71 -4.48
N LEU A 144 9.30 -4.61 -3.89
CA LEU A 144 10.30 -3.62 -4.31
C LEU A 144 10.69 -3.80 -5.78
N GLU A 145 10.99 -5.04 -6.19
CA GLU A 145 11.37 -5.36 -7.57
C GLU A 145 10.23 -5.08 -8.56
N GLU A 146 9.03 -5.57 -8.26
CA GLU A 146 7.86 -5.42 -9.11
C GLU A 146 7.40 -3.97 -9.22
N SER A 147 7.63 -3.16 -8.19
CA SER A 147 7.13 -1.80 -8.11
C SER A 147 8.17 -0.74 -8.46
N TYR A 148 9.40 -1.11 -8.81
CA TYR A 148 10.46 -0.16 -9.17
C TYR A 148 10.02 0.75 -10.34
N PRO A 149 9.99 2.10 -10.16
CA PRO A 149 9.34 3.02 -11.09
C PRO A 149 10.26 3.57 -12.19
N PHE A 150 11.57 3.30 -12.12
CA PHE A 150 12.57 3.81 -13.05
C PHE A 150 12.95 2.68 -14.03
N LYS A 151 12.31 2.65 -15.18
CA LYS A 151 12.65 1.78 -16.32
C LYS A 151 12.76 2.62 -17.57
#